data_AF-A0A7C5AI69-F1
#
_entry.id   AF-A0A7C5AI69-F1
#
_cell.length_a   1.000
_cell.length_b   1.000
_cell.length_c   1.000
_cell.angle_alpha   90.00
_cell.angle_beta   90.00
_cell.angle_gamma   90.00
#
_symmetry.space_group_name_H-M   'P 1'
#
loop_
_entity.id
_entity.type
_entity.pdbx_description
1 polymer ?
#
loop_
_entity_poly.entity_id
_entity_poly.type
_entity_poly.pdbx_seq_one_letter_code
_entity_poly.pdbx_strand_id
1 'polypeptide(L)'
;PFAGNLVDRIGRRATLMVLGSLLIVPAHLLLGLTYVRPVFPMIVLGAAFVLVPACIWPSVPLIVEERCVGTAFGLMTAIQNLGLATFPVVNGALRDATHGYTASQIMFASLGFCGLVFSILLLRADRRQGSPLERAK
;
A
#
# COMPACT_ATOMS: atom_id res chain seq x y z
N PRO A 1 -2.88 -16.23 6.89
CA PRO A 1 -3.38 -16.84 8.15
C PRO A 1 -3.20 -15.95 9.39
N PHE A 2 -1.98 -15.49 9.73
CA PHE A 2 -1.74 -14.72 10.95
C PHE A 2 -2.08 -13.22 10.85
N ALA A 3 -1.58 -12.53 9.82
CA ALA A 3 -1.81 -11.09 9.68
C ALA A 3 -3.26 -10.75 9.31
N GLY A 4 -3.92 -11.58 8.49
CA GLY A 4 -5.35 -11.44 8.19
C GLY A 4 -6.21 -11.57 9.45
N ASN A 5 -5.92 -12.56 10.32
CA ASN A 5 -6.63 -12.72 11.59
C ASN A 5 -6.37 -11.54 12.55
N LEU A 6 -5.13 -11.03 12.60
CA LEU A 6 -4.80 -9.85 13.40
C LEU A 6 -5.51 -8.59 12.90
N VAL A 7 -5.56 -8.38 11.58
CA VAL A 7 -6.27 -7.26 10.93
C VAL A 7 -7.77 -7.36 11.18
N ASP A 8 -8.35 -8.55 11.03
CA ASP A 8 -9.77 -8.81 11.28
C ASP A 8 -10.14 -8.62 12.77
N ARG A 9 -9.24 -8.95 13.70
CA ARG A 9 -9.45 -8.76 15.15
C ARG A 9 -9.28 -7.31 15.61
N ILE A 10 -8.46 -6.52 14.90
CA ILE A 10 -8.26 -5.08 15.20
C ILE A 10 -9.41 -4.24 14.67
N GLY A 11 -10.04 -4.64 13.56
CA GLY A 11 -11.24 -3.98 13.01
C GLY A 11 -11.04 -2.56 12.46
N ARG A 12 -9.80 -2.06 12.38
CA ARG A 12 -9.44 -0.70 11.95
C ARG A 12 -8.75 -0.67 10.60
N ARG A 13 -9.43 -1.15 9.56
CA ARG A 13 -8.81 -1.40 8.25
C ARG A 13 -8.24 -0.12 7.63
N ALA A 14 -8.95 1.01 7.73
CA ALA A 14 -8.49 2.30 7.23
C ALA A 14 -7.27 2.83 8.00
N THR A 15 -7.26 2.72 9.33
CA THR A 15 -6.09 3.11 10.15
C THR A 15 -4.87 2.21 9.88
N LEU A 16 -5.07 0.91 9.67
CA LEU A 16 -4.01 -0.04 9.32
C LEU A 16 -3.43 0.24 7.93
N MET A 17 -4.24 0.71 6.97
CA MET A 17 -3.76 1.17 5.66
C MET A 17 -2.86 2.40 5.80
N VAL A 18 -3.23 3.37 6.64
CA VAL A 18 -2.39 4.55 6.91
C VAL A 18 -1.07 4.14 7.56
N LEU A 19 -1.10 3.23 8.55
CA LEU A 19 0.11 2.68 9.18
C LEU A 19 1.01 1.96 8.18
N GLY A 20 0.45 1.09 7.33
CA GLY A 20 1.20 0.39 6.29
C GLY A 20 1.87 1.35 5.31
N SER A 21 1.13 2.32 4.79
CA SER A 21 1.65 3.35 3.88
C SER A 21 2.72 4.23 4.54
N LEU A 22 2.55 4.55 5.83
CA LEU A 22 3.52 5.33 6.60
C LEU A 22 4.83 4.58 6.80
N LEU A 23 4.81 3.25 6.92
CA LEU A 23 6.01 2.42 7.06
C LEU A 23 6.77 2.26 5.73
N ILE A 24 6.09 2.31 4.58
CA ILE A 24 6.69 2.14 3.25
C ILE A 24 7.64 3.30 2.89
N VAL A 25 7.28 4.54 3.25
CA VAL A 25 8.04 5.75 2.92
C VAL A 25 9.45 5.77 3.56
N PRO A 26 9.60 5.65 4.90
CA PRO A 26 10.92 5.65 5.53
C PRO A 26 11.71 4.38 5.18
N ALA A 27 11.07 3.24 4.90
CA ALA A 27 11.77 2.02 4.49
C ALA A 27 12.52 2.21 3.15
N HIS A 28 11.86 2.82 2.14
CA HIS A 28 12.52 3.11 0.86
C HIS A 28 13.55 4.23 0.97
N LEU A 29 13.29 5.26 1.79
CA LEU A 29 14.28 6.32 2.04
C LEU A 29 15.54 5.76 2.72
N LEU A 30 15.40 4.86 3.69
CA LEU A 30 16.53 4.20 4.36
C LEU A 30 17.33 3.30 3.41
N LEU A 31 16.66 2.62 2.47
CA LEU A 31 17.32 1.80 1.45
C LEU A 31 18.02 2.65 0.38
N GLY A 32 17.50 3.84 0.08
CA GLY A 32 18.03 4.71 -0.98
C GLY A 32 19.11 5.69 -0.53
N LEU A 33 19.06 6.15 0.72
CA LEU A 33 19.91 7.24 1.23
C LEU A 33 20.96 6.78 2.25
N THR A 34 20.82 5.59 2.84
CA THR A 34 21.69 5.17 3.94
C THR A 34 22.34 3.80 3.69
N TYR A 35 23.59 3.64 4.11
CA TYR A 35 24.32 2.35 4.09
C TYR A 35 23.94 1.42 5.27
N VAL A 36 22.77 1.59 5.89
CA VAL A 36 22.32 0.71 6.97
C VAL A 36 22.09 -0.69 6.41
N ARG A 37 22.35 -1.73 7.21
CA ARG A 37 22.06 -3.11 6.84
C ARG A 37 20.62 -3.24 6.31
N PRO A 38 20.41 -3.71 5.08
CA PRO A 38 19.10 -3.71 4.41
C PRO A 38 18.07 -4.63 5.09
N VAL A 39 18.50 -5.46 6.03
CA VAL A 39 17.65 -6.36 6.81
C VAL A 39 16.53 -5.62 7.52
N PHE A 40 16.80 -4.48 8.18
CA PHE A 40 15.77 -3.77 8.95
C PHE A 40 14.69 -3.13 8.06
N PRO A 41 15.04 -2.36 7.01
CA PRO A 41 14.03 -1.84 6.07
C PRO A 41 13.23 -2.95 5.37
N MET A 42 13.84 -4.09 5.04
CA MET A 42 13.15 -5.21 4.39
C MET A 42 12.10 -5.87 5.31
N ILE A 43 12.39 -6.00 6.60
CA ILE A 43 11.41 -6.52 7.57
C ILE A 43 10.21 -5.56 7.68
N VAL A 44 10.48 -4.25 7.78
CA VAL A 44 9.43 -3.23 7.84
C VAL A 44 8.59 -3.21 6.57
N LEU A 45 9.24 -3.32 5.40
CA LEU A 45 8.56 -3.37 4.11
C LEU A 45 7.70 -4.63 3.98
N GLY A 46 8.20 -5.78 4.44
CA GLY A 46 7.43 -7.02 4.48
C GLY A 46 6.18 -6.91 5.36
N ALA A 47 6.29 -6.29 6.54
CA ALA A 47 5.14 -6.04 7.40
C ALA A 47 4.09 -5.14 6.71
N ALA A 48 4.53 -4.07 6.06
CA ALA A 48 3.64 -3.16 5.33
C ALA A 48 2.96 -3.84 4.13
N PHE A 49 3.70 -4.65 3.37
CA PHE A 49 3.19 -5.38 2.21
C PHE A 49 2.12 -6.41 2.57
N VAL A 50 2.15 -6.93 3.80
CA VAL A 50 1.10 -7.81 4.29
C VAL A 50 -0.13 -7.03 4.74
N LEU A 51 0.06 -5.90 5.42
CA LEU A 51 -1.03 -5.10 5.98
C LEU A 51 -1.89 -4.42 4.90
N VAL A 52 -1.27 -3.82 3.89
CA VAL A 52 -1.99 -2.98 2.91
C VAL A 52 -2.99 -3.78 2.07
N PRO A 53 -2.62 -4.88 1.39
CA PRO A 53 -3.56 -5.70 0.62
C PRO A 53 -4.60 -6.38 1.53
N ALA A 54 -4.18 -6.85 2.72
CA ALA A 54 -5.10 -7.49 3.67
C ALA A 54 -6.25 -6.55 4.10
N CYS A 55 -6.00 -5.23 4.15
CA CYS A 55 -7.04 -4.25 4.45
C CYS A 55 -7.83 -3.83 3.20
N ILE A 56 -7.17 -3.66 2.05
CA ILE A 56 -7.78 -3.14 0.83
C ILE A 56 -8.86 -4.09 0.28
N TRP A 57 -8.53 -5.36 0.03
CA TRP A 57 -9.43 -6.28 -0.66
C TRP A 57 -10.77 -6.47 0.08
N PRO A 58 -10.80 -6.65 1.41
CA PRO A 58 -12.05 -6.75 2.17
C PRO A 58 -12.82 -5.43 2.31
N SER A 59 -12.18 -4.28 2.05
CA SER A 59 -12.83 -2.97 2.15
C SER A 59 -13.71 -2.65 0.95
N VAL A 60 -13.41 -3.21 -0.22
CA VAL A 60 -14.17 -2.98 -1.47
C VAL A 60 -15.66 -3.29 -1.32
N PRO A 61 -16.07 -4.51 -0.92
CA PRO A 61 -17.49 -4.85 -0.81
C PRO A 61 -18.23 -4.09 0.30
N LEU A 62 -17.51 -3.41 1.20
CA LEU A 62 -18.11 -2.59 2.26
C LEU A 62 -18.45 -1.17 1.80
N ILE A 63 -17.83 -0.70 0.71
CA ILE A 63 -17.95 0.69 0.23
C ILE A 63 -18.79 0.75 -1.06
N VAL A 64 -18.66 -0.26 -1.92
CA VAL A 64 -19.35 -0.27 -3.22
C VAL A 64 -20.70 -0.98 -3.14
N GLU A 65 -21.66 -0.53 -3.95
CA GLU A 65 -22.95 -1.20 -4.07
C GLU A 65 -22.78 -2.64 -4.57
N GLU A 66 -23.58 -3.58 -4.05
CA GLU A 66 -23.45 -5.02 -4.33
C GLU A 66 -23.44 -5.34 -5.83
N ARG A 67 -24.26 -4.64 -6.63
CA ARG A 67 -24.32 -4.82 -8.09
C ARG A 67 -23.02 -4.44 -8.82
N CYS A 68 -22.15 -3.63 -8.20
CA CYS A 68 -20.92 -3.11 -8.80
C CYS A 68 -19.64 -3.75 -8.22
N VAL A 69 -19.75 -4.69 -7.27
CA VAL A 69 -18.59 -5.32 -6.61
C VAL A 69 -17.67 -6.00 -7.62
N GLY A 70 -18.22 -6.71 -8.61
CA GLY A 70 -17.45 -7.36 -9.68
C GLY A 70 -16.65 -6.36 -10.52
N THR A 71 -17.27 -5.24 -10.90
CA THR A 71 -16.61 -4.17 -11.64
C THR A 71 -15.51 -3.50 -10.81
N ALA A 72 -15.75 -3.28 -9.51
CA ALA A 72 -14.77 -2.69 -8.61
C ALA A 72 -13.50 -3.56 -8.48
N PHE A 73 -13.66 -4.88 -8.26
CA PHE A 73 -12.52 -5.80 -8.22
C PHE A 73 -11.82 -5.94 -9.58
N GLY A 74 -12.58 -5.96 -10.68
CA GLY A 74 -12.03 -5.96 -12.03
C GLY A 74 -11.15 -4.73 -12.31
N LEU A 75 -11.66 -3.54 -11.98
CA LEU A 75 -10.94 -2.29 -12.16
C LEU A 75 -9.67 -2.23 -11.28
N MET A 76 -9.77 -2.64 -10.01
CA MET A 76 -8.60 -2.69 -9.13
C MET A 76 -7.52 -3.63 -9.65
N THR A 77 -7.91 -4.81 -10.14
CA THR A 77 -6.97 -5.78 -10.70
C THR A 77 -6.34 -5.25 -11.98
N ALA A 78 -7.12 -4.57 -12.84
CA ALA A 78 -6.61 -3.94 -14.05
C ALA A 78 -5.56 -2.86 -13.73
N ILE A 79 -5.82 -2.01 -12.74
CA ILE A 79 -4.87 -0.99 -12.27
C ILE A 79 -3.61 -1.66 -11.70
N GLN A 80 -3.76 -2.74 -10.92
CA GLN A 80 -2.62 -3.49 -10.39
C GLN A 80 -1.77 -4.09 -11.52
N ASN A 81 -2.39 -4.69 -12.53
CA ASN A 81 -1.69 -5.24 -13.69
C ASN A 81 -0.99 -4.15 -14.50
N LEU A 82 -1.60 -2.98 -14.65
CA LEU A 82 -0.93 -1.83 -15.28
C LEU A 82 0.31 -1.41 -14.50
N GLY A 83 0.24 -1.38 -13.17
CA GLY A 83 1.40 -1.14 -12.32
C GLY A 83 2.49 -2.20 -12.51
N LEU A 84 2.13 -3.48 -12.50
CA LEU A 84 3.07 -4.58 -12.70
C LEU A 84 3.70 -4.58 -14.10
N ALA A 85 3.02 -4.07 -15.12
CA ALA A 85 3.58 -3.93 -16.46
C ALA A 85 4.51 -2.71 -16.58
N THR A 86 4.17 -1.59 -15.96
CA THR A 86 4.88 -0.30 -16.14
C THR A 86 6.06 -0.13 -15.19
N PHE A 87 5.89 -0.39 -13.89
CA PHE A 87 6.92 -0.11 -12.89
C PHE A 87 8.22 -0.90 -13.09
N PRO A 88 8.23 -2.19 -13.48
CA PRO A 88 9.46 -2.90 -13.77
C PRO A 88 10.23 -2.33 -14.96
N VAL A 89 9.53 -1.92 -16.03
CA VAL A 89 10.13 -1.31 -17.22
C VAL A 89 10.74 0.04 -16.88
N VAL A 90 10.00 0.90 -16.19
CA VAL A 90 10.49 2.21 -15.72
C VAL A 90 11.69 2.03 -14.79
N ASN A 91 11.61 1.07 -13.86
CA ASN A 91 12.71 0.77 -12.94
C ASN A 91 13.96 0.29 -13.68
N GLY A 92 13.81 -0.54 -14.72
CA GLY A 92 14.90 -0.96 -15.59
C GLY A 92 15.56 0.22 -16.29
N ALA A 93 14.76 1.09 -16.92
CA ALA A 93 15.27 2.29 -17.59
C ALA A 93 15.98 3.25 -16.63
N LEU A 94 15.45 3.45 -15.42
CA LEU A 94 16.10 4.27 -14.38
C LEU A 94 17.44 3.66 -13.92
N ARG A 95 17.49 2.34 -13.79
CA ARG A 95 18.70 1.60 -13.41
C ARG A 95 19.77 1.75 -14.49
N ASP A 96 19.39 1.61 -15.76
CA ASP A 96 20.31 1.71 -16.88
C ASP A 96 20.85 3.14 -17.05
N ALA A 97 20.02 4.16 -16.80
CA ALA A 97 20.41 5.56 -16.90
C ALA A 97 21.28 6.07 -15.75
N THR A 98 21.06 5.58 -14.53
CA THR A 98 21.76 6.07 -13.32
C THR A 98 22.85 5.14 -12.81
N HIS A 99 22.92 3.91 -13.33
CA HIS A 99 23.80 2.82 -12.89
C HIS A 99 23.70 2.49 -11.38
N GLY A 100 22.69 3.02 -10.68
CA GLY A 100 22.53 2.93 -9.24
C GLY A 100 21.09 2.62 -8.83
N TYR A 101 20.89 2.32 -7.56
CA TYR A 101 19.57 2.00 -7.01
C TYR A 101 18.85 3.21 -6.41
N THR A 102 19.55 4.32 -6.20
CA THR A 102 18.99 5.51 -5.53
C THR A 102 17.78 6.07 -6.28
N ALA A 103 17.83 6.13 -7.62
CA ALA A 103 16.71 6.61 -8.42
C ALA A 103 15.47 5.71 -8.29
N SER A 104 15.65 4.39 -8.30
CA SER A 104 14.59 3.41 -8.06
C SER A 104 13.97 3.56 -6.67
N GLN A 105 14.81 3.74 -5.63
CA GLN A 105 14.34 3.91 -4.26
C GLN A 105 13.55 5.22 -4.08
N ILE A 106 13.97 6.30 -4.73
CA ILE A 106 13.22 7.58 -4.73
C ILE A 106 11.87 7.44 -5.45
N MET A 107 11.82 6.71 -6.58
CA MET A 107 10.56 6.42 -7.27
C MET A 107 9.59 5.64 -6.37
N PHE A 108 10.05 4.59 -5.70
CA PHE A 108 9.18 3.83 -4.80
C PHE A 108 8.78 4.62 -3.54
N ALA A 109 9.68 5.46 -3.01
CA ALA A 109 9.37 6.35 -1.90
C ALA A 109 8.29 7.39 -2.27
N SER A 110 8.36 7.97 -3.48
CA SER A 110 7.35 8.93 -3.95
C SER A 110 6.00 8.26 -4.18
N LEU A 111 5.99 7.04 -4.72
CA LEU A 111 4.78 6.21 -4.81
C LEU A 111 4.19 5.90 -3.43
N GLY A 112 5.04 5.50 -2.48
CA GLY A 112 4.64 5.25 -1.10
C GLY A 112 4.02 6.49 -0.45
N PHE A 113 4.57 7.67 -0.73
CA PHE A 113 4.03 8.94 -0.26
C PHE A 113 2.66 9.25 -0.87
N CYS A 114 2.49 9.07 -2.17
CA CYS A 114 1.17 9.17 -2.81
C CYS A 114 0.18 8.19 -2.18
N GLY A 115 0.58 6.93 -1.94
CA GLY A 115 -0.22 5.93 -1.26
C GLY A 115 -0.63 6.33 0.15
N LEU A 116 0.27 6.98 0.91
CA LEU A 116 0.00 7.55 2.22
C LEU A 116 -1.05 8.66 2.15
N VAL A 117 -0.93 9.58 1.18
CA VAL A 117 -1.92 10.64 0.96
C VAL A 117 -3.30 10.04 0.68
N PHE A 118 -3.39 9.06 -0.23
CA PHE A 118 -4.65 8.39 -0.53
C PHE A 118 -5.22 7.63 0.68
N SER A 119 -4.38 6.99 1.48
CA SER A 119 -4.81 6.29 2.69
C SER A 119 -5.38 7.26 3.72
N ILE A 120 -4.77 8.45 3.87
CA ILE A 120 -5.29 9.52 4.74
C ILE A 120 -6.62 10.06 4.23
N LEU A 121 -6.74 10.29 2.91
CA LEU A 121 -7.98 10.73 2.29
C LEU A 121 -9.11 9.72 2.49
N LEU A 122 -8.80 8.42 2.31
CA LEU A 122 -9.72 7.33 2.53
C LEU A 122 -10.18 7.26 3.99
N LEU A 123 -9.25 7.39 4.96
CA LEU A 123 -9.60 7.46 6.38
C LEU A 123 -10.50 8.67 6.70
N ARG A 124 -10.26 9.82 6.07
CA ARG A 124 -11.12 11.00 6.23
C ARG A 124 -12.51 10.78 5.63
N ALA A 125 -12.61 10.14 4.47
CA ALA A 125 -13.88 9.82 3.82
C ALA A 125 -14.68 8.79 4.63
N ASP A 126 -14.01 7.73 5.12
CA ASP A 126 -14.60 6.69 5.97
C ASP A 126 -15.21 7.28 7.24
N ARG A 127 -14.47 8.16 7.94
CA ARG A 127 -14.99 8.87 9.13
C ARG A 127 -16.23 9.72 8.85
N ARG A 128 -16.36 10.26 7.64
CA ARG A 128 -17.55 11.04 7.24
C ARG A 128 -18.78 10.15 6.96
N GLN A 129 -18.57 8.89 6.62
CA GLN A 129 -19.64 7.93 6.29
C GLN A 129 -20.04 7.02 7.48
N GLY A 130 -19.61 7.36 8.71
CA GLY A 130 -19.93 6.59 9.92
C GLY A 130 -18.95 5.46 10.24
N SER A 131 -17.77 5.50 9.62
CA SER A 131 -16.64 4.58 9.79
C SER A 131 -16.95 3.09 9.52
N PRO A 132 -17.57 2.74 8.38
CA PRO A 132 -17.82 1.34 8.01
C PRO A 132 -16.55 0.48 7.98
N LEU A 133 -15.37 1.05 7.70
CA LEU A 133 -14.09 0.34 7.66
C LEU A 133 -13.38 0.22 9.01
N GLU A 134 -13.85 0.94 10.03
CA GLU A 134 -13.33 0.91 11.40
C GLU A 134 -14.24 0.13 12.38
N ARG A 135 -15.41 -0.33 11.91
CA ARG A 135 -16.28 -1.21 12.69
C ARG A 135 -15.83 -2.66 12.51
N ALA A 136 -15.14 -3.18 13.52
CA ALA A 136 -15.02 -4.64 13.70
C ALA A 136 -16.44 -5.22 13.76
N LYS A 137 -16.71 -6.29 13.01
CA LYS A 137 -17.91 -7.10 13.18
C LYS A 137 -17.70 -8.06 14.34
#